data_AF-A0A4Q2XZ50-F1
#
_entry.id   AF-A0A4Q2XZ50-F1
#
_cell.length_a   1.000
_cell.length_b   1.000
_cell.length_c   1.000
_cell.angle_alpha   90.00
_cell.angle_beta   90.00
_cell.angle_gamma   90.00
#
_symmetry.space_group_name_H-M   'P 1'
#
loop_
_entity.id
_entity.type
_entity.pdbx_description
1 polymer ?
#
loop_
_entity_poly.entity_id
_entity_poly.type
_entity_poly.pdbx_seq_one_letter_code
_entity_poly.pdbx_strand_id
1 'polypeptide(L)'
;MLCAMRQLRHGLRKTGQILLGTVLAGLHGWALLALYFWFMGPSVAALILCGVYAIAVWGSFRLAKTRSHGAMVSLVLFLVVAVWWTRRVPEGDLAYAKETVESARITTDLNMLTVAGLRQFRYRSAEDFDERWHTQSYDLEKLQYVDLHFVHWGIPGVAHVITSFVFQDGPPLAVSIELRREKDEPNTLLRGFFKQYEIHYVWSDEPDVIKLRSNYRNAEEVYLHRTSLTPEQGKKMLRGMAARTNWLDSHPEFYNTLTDSCASAISLHLM
;
A
#
# COMPACT_ATOMS: atom_id res chain seq x y z
N MET A 1 18.26 56.11 1.26
CA MET A 1 17.92 54.96 2.14
C MET A 1 16.45 54.55 2.10
N LEU A 2 15.48 55.45 2.30
CA LEU A 2 14.04 55.11 2.38
C LEU A 2 13.45 54.45 1.10
N CYS A 3 13.88 54.86 -0.09
CA CYS A 3 13.40 54.30 -1.36
C CYS A 3 13.85 52.85 -1.56
N ALA A 4 15.13 52.54 -1.26
CA ALA A 4 15.69 51.20 -1.33
C ALA A 4 15.02 50.25 -0.31
N MET A 5 14.77 50.71 0.92
CA MET A 5 14.05 49.91 1.94
C MET A 5 12.59 49.61 1.53
N ARG A 6 11.92 50.53 0.83
CA ARG A 6 10.55 50.34 0.31
C ARG A 6 10.51 49.36 -0.87
N GLN A 7 11.49 49.43 -1.77
CA GLN A 7 11.65 48.45 -2.86
C GLN A 7 11.96 47.06 -2.32
N LEU A 8 12.83 46.95 -1.32
CA LEU A 8 13.19 45.67 -0.68
C LEU A 8 11.97 45.04 0.00
N ARG A 9 11.21 45.80 0.80
CA ARG A 9 9.96 45.35 1.44
C ARG A 9 8.89 44.93 0.42
N HIS A 10 8.78 45.64 -0.70
CA HIS A 10 7.85 45.30 -1.76
C HIS A 10 8.26 44.01 -2.50
N GLY A 11 9.56 43.81 -2.74
CA GLY A 11 10.12 42.57 -3.29
C GLY A 11 9.84 41.38 -2.37
N LEU A 12 10.21 41.48 -1.08
CA LEU A 12 9.94 40.45 -0.06
C LEU A 12 8.45 40.08 0.01
N ARG A 13 7.55 41.08 -0.03
CA ARG A 13 6.10 40.83 -0.01
C ARG A 13 5.61 40.09 -1.24
N LYS A 14 6.11 40.42 -2.43
CA LYS A 14 5.76 39.72 -3.67
C LYS A 14 6.27 38.28 -3.67
N THR A 15 7.51 38.05 -3.25
CA THR A 15 8.08 36.70 -3.13
C THR A 15 7.29 35.85 -2.15
N GLY A 16 6.93 36.39 -0.98
CA GLY A 16 6.09 35.69 -0.01
C GLY A 16 4.69 35.35 -0.54
N GLN A 17 4.11 36.22 -1.35
CA GLN A 17 2.80 35.97 -1.99
C GLN A 17 2.87 34.86 -3.04
N ILE A 18 3.93 34.83 -3.85
CA ILE A 18 4.15 33.78 -4.84
C ILE A 18 4.34 32.44 -4.12
N LEU A 19 5.21 32.39 -3.12
CA LEU A 19 5.45 31.19 -2.33
C LEU A 19 4.16 30.65 -1.68
N LEU A 20 3.39 31.52 -1.03
CA LEU A 20 2.11 31.15 -0.43
C LEU A 20 1.13 30.62 -1.48
N GLY A 21 1.05 31.28 -2.64
CA GLY A 21 0.21 30.83 -3.75
C GLY A 21 0.58 29.44 -4.25
N THR A 22 1.87 29.17 -4.43
CA THR A 22 2.39 27.85 -4.83
C THR A 22 2.08 26.77 -3.80
N VAL A 23 2.28 27.07 -2.51
CA VAL A 23 1.95 26.12 -1.42
C VAL A 23 0.46 25.80 -1.44
N LEU A 24 -0.40 26.82 -1.47
CA LEU A 24 -1.86 26.60 -1.50
C LEU A 24 -2.29 25.84 -2.76
N ALA A 25 -1.70 26.13 -3.93
CA ALA A 25 -1.97 25.39 -5.15
C ALA A 25 -1.60 23.91 -5.02
N GLY A 26 -0.46 23.60 -4.40
CA GLY A 26 -0.06 22.21 -4.10
C GLY A 26 -1.03 21.51 -3.15
N LEU A 27 -1.43 22.17 -2.06
CA LEU A 27 -2.40 21.63 -1.10
C LEU A 27 -3.77 21.35 -1.74
N HIS A 28 -4.27 22.29 -2.55
CA HIS A 28 -5.55 22.12 -3.24
C HIS A 28 -5.48 21.10 -4.38
N GLY A 29 -4.33 21.01 -5.09
CA GLY A 29 -4.08 19.95 -6.05
C GLY A 29 -4.12 18.56 -5.40
N TRP A 30 -3.48 18.41 -4.23
CA TRP A 30 -3.56 17.18 -3.43
C TRP A 30 -5.00 16.86 -3.00
N ALA A 31 -5.75 17.86 -2.51
CA ALA A 31 -7.14 17.65 -2.06
C ALA A 31 -8.07 17.24 -3.21
N LEU A 32 -7.90 17.82 -4.40
CA LEU A 32 -8.63 17.42 -5.59
C LEU A 32 -8.31 15.97 -6.00
N LEU A 33 -7.04 15.56 -5.96
CA LEU A 33 -6.66 14.19 -6.24
C LEU A 33 -7.23 13.20 -5.20
N ALA A 34 -7.21 13.57 -3.92
CA ALA A 34 -7.80 12.76 -2.85
C ALA A 34 -9.30 12.53 -3.07
N LEU A 35 -10.04 13.56 -3.45
CA LEU A 35 -11.46 13.44 -3.82
C LEU A 35 -11.64 12.62 -5.10
N TYR A 36 -10.85 12.88 -6.14
CA TYR A 36 -10.96 12.19 -7.42
C TYR A 36 -10.75 10.68 -7.29
N PHE A 37 -9.68 10.25 -6.62
CA PHE A 37 -9.39 8.83 -6.45
C PHE A 37 -10.40 8.13 -5.54
N TRP A 38 -10.78 8.77 -4.42
CA TRP A 38 -11.71 8.14 -3.48
C TRP A 38 -13.07 7.80 -4.10
N PHE A 39 -13.61 8.67 -4.95
CA PHE A 39 -14.88 8.42 -5.63
C PHE A 39 -14.72 7.67 -6.97
N MET A 40 -13.71 6.78 -7.03
CA MET A 40 -13.40 5.86 -8.14
C MET A 40 -13.01 6.51 -9.49
N GLY A 41 -12.43 7.70 -9.50
CA GLY A 41 -11.88 8.32 -10.72
C GLY A 41 -12.93 9.08 -11.54
N PRO A 42 -13.16 8.79 -12.84
CA PRO A 42 -14.03 9.59 -13.72
C PRO A 42 -15.53 9.38 -13.47
N SER A 43 -15.92 9.13 -12.22
CA SER A 43 -17.34 9.08 -11.86
C SER A 43 -17.92 10.49 -11.84
N VAL A 44 -19.21 10.60 -12.17
CA VAL A 44 -19.93 11.89 -12.10
C VAL A 44 -19.86 12.47 -10.69
N ALA A 45 -19.91 11.63 -9.66
CA ALA A 45 -19.80 12.03 -8.26
C ALA A 45 -18.44 12.68 -7.96
N ALA A 46 -17.33 12.06 -8.42
CA ALA A 46 -16.00 12.61 -8.26
C ALA A 46 -15.85 13.99 -8.93
N LEU A 47 -16.34 14.12 -10.17
CA LEU A 47 -16.27 15.38 -10.92
C LEU A 47 -17.09 16.50 -10.27
N ILE A 48 -18.29 16.17 -9.77
CA ILE A 48 -19.14 17.13 -9.03
C ILE A 48 -18.42 17.59 -7.76
N LEU A 49 -17.88 16.67 -6.96
CA LEU A 49 -17.21 17.02 -5.70
C LEU A 49 -15.95 17.85 -5.93
N CYS A 50 -15.13 17.48 -6.92
CA CYS A 50 -13.98 18.28 -7.34
C CYS A 50 -14.40 19.68 -7.81
N GLY A 51 -15.49 19.78 -8.58
CA GLY A 51 -16.04 21.05 -9.05
C GLY A 51 -16.54 21.94 -7.91
N VAL A 52 -17.33 21.38 -6.98
CA VAL A 52 -17.83 22.08 -5.79
C VAL A 52 -16.66 22.57 -4.93
N TYR A 53 -15.66 21.72 -4.70
CA TYR A 53 -14.47 22.09 -3.96
C TYR A 53 -13.69 23.23 -4.63
N ALA A 54 -13.45 23.14 -5.94
CA ALA A 54 -12.75 24.17 -6.70
C ALA A 54 -13.51 25.50 -6.68
N ILE A 55 -14.84 25.48 -6.81
CA ILE A 55 -15.70 26.67 -6.70
C ILE A 55 -15.62 27.27 -5.30
N ALA A 56 -15.62 26.46 -4.24
CA ALA A 56 -15.51 26.92 -2.86
C ALA A 56 -14.14 27.61 -2.60
N VAL A 57 -13.05 27.02 -3.09
CA VAL A 57 -11.71 27.61 -3.01
C VAL A 57 -11.64 28.92 -3.80
N TRP A 58 -12.19 28.94 -5.02
CA TRP A 58 -12.25 30.18 -5.80
C TRP A 58 -13.08 31.27 -5.10
N GLY A 59 -14.24 30.88 -4.57
CA GLY A 59 -15.15 31.75 -3.82
C GLY A 59 -14.51 32.34 -2.58
N SER A 60 -13.64 31.59 -1.89
CA SER A 60 -12.93 32.09 -0.70
C SER A 60 -12.08 33.31 -1.01
N PHE A 61 -11.44 33.37 -2.19
CA PHE A 61 -10.64 34.52 -2.61
C PHE A 61 -11.46 35.65 -3.22
N ARG A 62 -12.64 35.35 -3.80
CA ARG A 62 -13.51 36.36 -4.42
C ARG A 62 -14.38 37.11 -3.41
N LEU A 63 -14.84 36.43 -2.37
CA LEU A 63 -15.75 36.98 -1.36
C LEU A 63 -15.01 37.51 -0.12
N ALA A 64 -13.73 37.16 0.07
CA ALA A 64 -12.98 37.61 1.24
C ALA A 64 -12.63 39.10 1.21
N LYS A 65 -12.79 39.75 2.36
CA LYS A 65 -12.44 41.17 2.58
C LYS A 65 -10.95 41.46 2.38
N THR A 66 -10.07 40.48 2.65
CA THR A 66 -8.63 40.58 2.40
C THR A 66 -8.08 39.26 1.85
N ARG A 67 -6.91 39.31 1.20
CA ARG A 67 -6.22 38.10 0.71
C ARG A 67 -5.87 37.11 1.82
N SER A 68 -5.53 37.59 3.02
CA SER A 68 -5.23 36.74 4.16
C SER A 68 -6.48 36.00 4.66
N HIS A 69 -7.64 36.66 4.71
CA HIS A 69 -8.91 36.01 5.04
C HIS A 69 -9.26 34.93 4.00
N GLY A 70 -9.09 35.21 2.71
CA GLY A 70 -9.35 34.23 1.65
C GLY A 70 -8.44 33.00 1.73
N ALA A 71 -7.14 33.22 2.02
CA ALA A 71 -6.17 32.14 2.25
C ALA A 71 -6.46 31.33 3.52
N MET A 72 -6.92 31.97 4.59
CA MET A 72 -7.32 31.28 5.83
C MET A 72 -8.53 30.39 5.58
N VAL A 73 -9.56 30.90 4.89
CA VAL A 73 -10.75 30.11 4.53
C VAL A 73 -10.37 28.96 3.59
N SER A 74 -9.52 29.19 2.59
CA SER A 74 -9.07 28.12 1.70
C SER A 74 -8.28 27.05 2.44
N LEU A 75 -7.44 27.44 3.41
CA LEU A 75 -6.73 26.49 4.27
C LEU A 75 -7.69 25.65 5.11
N VAL A 76 -8.75 26.24 5.66
CA VAL A 76 -9.78 25.48 6.38
C VAL A 76 -10.46 24.46 5.45
N LEU A 77 -10.82 24.84 4.22
CA LEU A 77 -11.38 23.92 3.23
C LEU A 77 -10.43 22.75 2.91
N PHE A 78 -9.14 23.03 2.77
CA PHE A 78 -8.12 21.99 2.63
C PHE A 78 -8.08 21.06 3.85
N LEU A 79 -8.03 21.62 5.06
CA LEU A 79 -7.96 20.83 6.29
C LEU A 79 -9.17 19.93 6.49
N VAL A 80 -10.36 20.37 6.08
CA VAL A 80 -11.57 19.52 6.08
C VAL A 80 -11.36 18.28 5.21
N VAL A 81 -10.87 18.44 3.97
CA VAL A 81 -10.58 17.31 3.08
C VAL A 81 -9.45 16.44 3.64
N ALA A 82 -8.38 17.05 4.15
CA ALA A 82 -7.26 16.32 4.73
C ALA A 82 -7.66 15.46 5.93
N VAL A 83 -8.45 16.02 6.87
CA VAL A 83 -8.96 15.28 8.04
C VAL A 83 -9.95 14.19 7.63
N TRP A 84 -10.81 14.47 6.65
CA TRP A 84 -11.71 13.46 6.09
C TRP A 84 -10.92 12.29 5.48
N TRP A 85 -9.92 12.59 4.64
CA TRP A 85 -9.12 11.57 3.96
C TRP A 85 -8.29 10.74 4.94
N THR A 86 -7.68 11.35 5.96
CA THR A 86 -6.87 10.61 6.96
C THR A 86 -7.71 9.64 7.79
N ARG A 87 -8.99 9.96 8.04
CA ARG A 87 -9.92 9.11 8.79
C ARG A 87 -10.57 8.00 7.98
N ARG A 88 -10.34 7.92 6.66
CA ARG A 88 -10.82 6.79 5.86
C ARG A 88 -10.14 5.50 6.30
N VAL A 89 -10.97 4.47 6.46
CA VAL A 89 -10.60 3.06 6.65
C VAL A 89 -11.02 2.27 5.40
N PRO A 90 -10.40 1.12 5.12
CA PRO A 90 -10.83 0.26 4.02
C PRO A 90 -12.29 -0.11 4.14
N GLU A 91 -12.97 -0.16 3.00
CA GLU A 91 -14.38 -0.55 2.94
C GLU A 91 -14.47 -2.08 2.98
N GLY A 92 -15.49 -2.61 3.66
CA GLY A 92 -15.77 -4.06 3.63
C GLY A 92 -16.43 -4.47 2.31
N ASP A 93 -16.45 -5.77 2.03
CA ASP A 93 -17.18 -6.39 0.91
C ASP A 93 -16.82 -5.91 -0.51
N LEU A 94 -15.56 -5.49 -0.71
CA LEU A 94 -15.06 -5.13 -2.03
C LEU A 94 -14.83 -6.36 -2.91
N ALA A 95 -15.09 -6.22 -4.22
CA ALA A 95 -14.79 -7.25 -5.20
C ALA A 95 -13.30 -7.20 -5.56
N TYR A 96 -12.48 -7.96 -4.84
CA TYR A 96 -11.04 -8.00 -5.07
C TYR A 96 -10.64 -8.75 -6.34
N ALA A 97 -9.42 -8.47 -6.82
CA ALA A 97 -8.80 -9.23 -7.88
C ALA A 97 -8.61 -10.71 -7.49
N LYS A 98 -8.67 -11.61 -8.49
CA LYS A 98 -8.62 -13.07 -8.32
C LYS A 98 -7.40 -13.54 -7.51
N GLU A 99 -6.28 -12.87 -7.71
CA GLU A 99 -4.99 -13.13 -7.07
C GLU A 99 -5.03 -12.95 -5.54
N THR A 100 -5.99 -12.18 -5.03
CA THR A 100 -6.11 -11.74 -3.63
C THR A 100 -7.57 -11.82 -3.13
N VAL A 101 -8.40 -12.63 -3.78
CA VAL A 101 -9.84 -12.72 -3.47
C VAL A 101 -10.06 -13.38 -2.11
N GLU A 102 -9.33 -14.45 -1.81
CA GLU A 102 -9.36 -15.12 -0.51
C GLU A 102 -8.34 -14.51 0.46
N SER A 103 -8.76 -14.35 1.71
CA SER A 103 -7.86 -14.01 2.82
C SER A 103 -7.50 -15.27 3.61
N ALA A 104 -6.21 -15.47 3.86
CA ALA A 104 -5.78 -16.61 4.65
C ALA A 104 -6.18 -16.44 6.12
N ARG A 105 -6.62 -17.53 6.75
CA ARG A 105 -6.86 -17.63 8.19
C ARG A 105 -5.86 -18.57 8.80
N ILE A 106 -5.10 -18.07 9.77
CA ILE A 106 -3.99 -18.82 10.37
C ILE A 106 -4.33 -19.23 11.79
N THR A 107 -4.41 -20.53 12.06
CA THR A 107 -4.59 -21.05 13.42
C THR A 107 -3.33 -21.75 13.86
N THR A 108 -2.87 -21.50 15.07
CA THR A 108 -1.72 -22.21 15.64
C THR A 108 -2.13 -22.96 16.89
N ASP A 109 -1.96 -24.27 16.88
CA ASP A 109 -2.14 -25.14 18.04
C ASP A 109 -0.80 -25.75 18.41
N LEU A 110 -0.26 -25.35 19.56
CA LEU A 110 1.10 -25.68 20.01
C LEU A 110 2.16 -25.40 18.93
N ASN A 111 2.61 -26.46 18.26
CA ASN A 111 3.64 -26.44 17.21
C ASN A 111 3.05 -26.61 15.80
N MET A 112 1.75 -26.83 15.66
CA MET A 112 1.10 -26.97 14.36
C MET A 112 0.48 -25.64 13.93
N LEU A 113 1.03 -25.05 12.88
CA LEU A 113 0.46 -23.88 12.21
C LEU A 113 -0.38 -24.35 11.02
N THR A 114 -1.67 -24.03 11.01
CA THR A 114 -2.59 -24.36 9.93
C THR A 114 -3.00 -23.09 9.19
N VAL A 115 -2.81 -23.11 7.88
CA VAL A 115 -3.19 -22.05 6.95
C VAL A 115 -4.42 -22.50 6.19
N ALA A 116 -5.58 -21.87 6.42
CA ALA A 116 -6.73 -22.00 5.54
C ALA A 116 -6.72 -20.86 4.52
N GLY A 117 -7.07 -21.13 3.26
CA GLY A 117 -6.92 -20.15 2.17
C GLY A 117 -5.48 -20.04 1.68
N LEU A 118 -4.71 -21.13 1.74
CA LEU A 118 -3.37 -21.20 1.15
C LEU A 118 -3.49 -21.21 -0.38
N ARG A 119 -2.87 -20.23 -1.04
CA ARG A 119 -2.90 -20.09 -2.50
C ARG A 119 -1.99 -21.12 -3.18
N GLN A 120 -2.49 -21.76 -4.22
CA GLN A 120 -1.74 -22.73 -5.02
C GLN A 120 -2.03 -22.55 -6.52
N PHE A 121 -1.84 -21.35 -7.04
CA PHE A 121 -2.15 -21.06 -8.44
C PHE A 121 -1.13 -21.71 -9.38
N ARG A 122 -1.60 -22.08 -10.57
CA ARG A 122 -0.78 -22.69 -11.63
C ARG A 122 -0.97 -21.93 -12.93
N TYR A 123 0.12 -21.38 -13.44
CA TYR A 123 0.09 -20.41 -14.52
C TYR A 123 0.37 -21.07 -15.89
N ARG A 124 -0.35 -20.58 -16.89
CA ARG A 124 -0.04 -20.74 -18.31
C ARG A 124 0.55 -19.44 -18.88
N SER A 125 0.12 -18.30 -18.34
CA SER A 125 0.69 -16.97 -18.56
C SER A 125 0.56 -16.10 -17.30
N ALA A 126 1.00 -14.84 -17.33
CA ALA A 126 0.84 -13.92 -16.20
C ALA A 126 -0.64 -13.61 -15.85
N GLU A 127 -1.56 -13.85 -16.79
CA GLU A 127 -2.98 -13.50 -16.67
C GLU A 127 -3.91 -14.73 -16.80
N ASP A 128 -3.37 -15.89 -17.22
CA ASP A 128 -4.09 -17.15 -17.36
C ASP A 128 -3.54 -18.21 -16.40
N PHE A 129 -4.35 -18.62 -15.43
CA PHE A 129 -3.98 -19.55 -14.38
C PHE A 129 -5.18 -20.31 -13.83
N ASP A 130 -4.90 -21.46 -13.21
CA ASP A 130 -5.89 -22.21 -12.42
C ASP A 130 -5.90 -21.71 -10.98
N GLU A 131 -7.06 -21.25 -10.53
CA GLU A 131 -7.30 -20.83 -9.15
C GLU A 131 -7.45 -22.06 -8.24
N ARG A 132 -6.60 -22.15 -7.22
CA ARG A 132 -6.70 -23.18 -6.18
C ARG A 132 -6.36 -22.59 -4.81
N TRP A 133 -7.23 -22.89 -3.86
CA TRP A 133 -7.12 -22.51 -2.46
C TRP A 133 -7.32 -23.75 -1.62
N HIS A 134 -6.43 -24.02 -0.66
CA HIS A 134 -6.56 -25.19 0.20
C HIS A 134 -6.17 -24.89 1.65
N THR A 135 -6.36 -25.87 2.51
CA THR A 135 -5.93 -25.82 3.91
C THR A 135 -4.74 -26.74 4.10
N GLN A 136 -3.67 -26.24 4.73
CA GLN A 136 -2.48 -27.04 5.00
C GLN A 136 -1.89 -26.70 6.37
N SER A 137 -1.38 -27.74 7.06
CA SER A 137 -0.73 -27.62 8.35
C SER A 137 0.78 -27.85 8.24
N TYR A 138 1.52 -27.11 9.05
CA TYR A 138 2.98 -27.10 9.09
C TYR A 138 3.45 -27.29 10.53
N ASP A 139 4.33 -28.27 10.75
CA ASP A 139 4.97 -28.48 12.04
C ASP A 139 6.14 -27.50 12.19
N LEU A 140 5.99 -26.55 13.10
CA LEU A 140 6.95 -25.50 13.38
C LEU A 140 8.28 -26.04 13.90
N GLU A 141 8.29 -27.21 14.54
CA GLU A 141 9.54 -27.85 15.00
C GLU A 141 10.36 -28.41 13.83
N LYS A 142 9.74 -28.60 12.67
CA LYS A 142 10.43 -29.00 11.44
C LYS A 142 10.99 -27.81 10.66
N LEU A 143 10.79 -26.57 11.09
CA LEU A 143 11.33 -25.38 10.40
C LEU A 143 12.86 -25.40 10.46
N GLN A 144 13.51 -25.39 9.29
CA GLN A 144 14.97 -25.46 9.18
C GLN A 144 15.60 -24.09 8.98
N TYR A 145 15.06 -23.31 8.05
CA TYR A 145 15.58 -21.99 7.69
C TYR A 145 14.52 -21.16 6.97
N VAL A 146 14.84 -19.87 6.83
CA VAL A 146 14.03 -18.90 6.10
C VAL A 146 14.83 -18.39 4.91
N ASP A 147 14.20 -18.44 3.75
CA ASP A 147 14.73 -17.93 2.50
C ASP A 147 13.97 -16.64 2.11
N LEU A 148 14.67 -15.68 1.50
CA LEU A 148 14.11 -14.45 0.96
C LEU A 148 14.30 -14.43 -0.55
N HIS A 149 13.23 -14.17 -1.28
CA HIS A 149 13.24 -13.95 -2.71
C HIS A 149 13.11 -12.47 -2.99
N PHE A 150 14.13 -11.88 -3.63
CA PHE A 150 14.14 -10.50 -4.07
C PHE A 150 13.75 -10.44 -5.54
N VAL A 151 12.63 -9.77 -5.81
CA VAL A 151 12.06 -9.61 -7.15
C VAL A 151 12.29 -8.17 -7.61
N HIS A 152 13.10 -7.99 -8.64
CA HIS A 152 13.41 -6.70 -9.24
C HIS A 152 12.68 -6.53 -10.57
N TRP A 153 12.14 -5.34 -10.85
CA TRP A 153 11.46 -5.01 -12.12
C TRP A 153 12.04 -3.75 -12.80
N GLY A 154 13.36 -3.56 -12.68
CA GLY A 154 14.07 -2.48 -13.36
C GLY A 154 14.07 -1.11 -12.66
N ILE A 155 13.55 -1.01 -11.43
CA ILE A 155 13.73 0.19 -10.58
C ILE A 155 14.95 -0.02 -9.68
N PRO A 156 16.06 0.73 -9.87
CA PRO A 156 17.26 0.56 -9.04
C PRO A 156 16.98 0.79 -7.55
N GLY A 157 17.49 -0.11 -6.70
CA GLY A 157 17.36 0.01 -5.25
C GLY A 157 15.98 -0.37 -4.68
N VAL A 158 15.05 -0.81 -5.51
CA VAL A 158 13.72 -1.28 -5.09
C VAL A 158 13.54 -2.74 -5.49
N ALA A 159 13.09 -3.56 -4.53
CA ALA A 159 12.75 -4.95 -4.73
C ALA A 159 11.46 -5.28 -3.99
N HIS A 160 10.67 -6.20 -4.54
CA HIS A 160 9.63 -6.90 -3.79
C HIS A 160 10.25 -8.11 -3.11
N VAL A 161 9.95 -8.31 -1.84
CA VAL A 161 10.56 -9.37 -1.03
C VAL A 161 9.48 -10.36 -0.64
N ILE A 162 9.70 -11.63 -0.98
CA ILE A 162 8.84 -12.75 -0.62
C ILE A 162 9.62 -13.64 0.35
N THR A 163 9.00 -13.99 1.47
CA THR A 163 9.60 -14.89 2.46
C THR A 163 9.17 -16.32 2.20
N SER A 164 10.09 -17.28 2.26
CA SER A 164 9.81 -18.70 2.21
C SER A 164 10.32 -19.41 3.46
N PHE A 165 9.45 -20.15 4.14
CA PHE A 165 9.74 -20.92 5.33
C PHE A 165 9.92 -22.39 4.94
N VAL A 166 11.12 -22.94 5.17
CA VAL A 166 11.48 -24.26 4.66
C VAL A 166 11.51 -25.29 5.79
N PHE A 167 10.82 -26.40 5.59
CA PHE A 167 10.62 -27.46 6.58
C PHE A 167 11.38 -28.73 6.18
N GLN A 168 11.82 -29.52 7.16
CA GLN A 168 12.67 -30.70 6.96
C GLN A 168 12.06 -31.76 6.02
N ASP A 169 10.74 -31.97 6.05
CA ASP A 169 10.04 -33.01 5.29
C ASP A 169 8.73 -32.52 4.64
N GLY A 170 8.68 -31.25 4.23
CA GLY A 170 7.47 -30.64 3.71
C GLY A 170 7.73 -29.59 2.63
N PRO A 171 6.71 -29.23 1.83
CA PRO A 171 6.85 -28.14 0.89
C PRO A 171 7.10 -26.83 1.64
N PRO A 172 7.89 -25.90 1.08
CA PRO A 172 8.06 -24.58 1.65
C PRO A 172 6.73 -23.82 1.71
N LEU A 173 6.58 -23.01 2.74
CA LEU A 173 5.46 -22.07 2.91
C LEU A 173 5.94 -20.67 2.53
N ALA A 174 5.38 -20.09 1.49
CA ALA A 174 5.73 -18.73 1.07
C ALA A 174 4.70 -17.71 1.59
N VAL A 175 5.20 -16.54 1.95
CA VAL A 175 4.40 -15.39 2.38
C VAL A 175 4.86 -14.17 1.59
N SER A 176 3.92 -13.58 0.85
CA SER A 176 4.13 -12.35 0.09
C SER A 176 3.26 -11.23 0.64
N ILE A 177 3.87 -10.10 0.98
CA ILE A 177 3.13 -8.91 1.43
C ILE A 177 2.79 -8.08 0.20
N GLU A 178 1.56 -8.19 -0.27
CA GLU A 178 1.10 -7.61 -1.53
C GLU A 178 0.07 -6.50 -1.32
N LEU A 179 -0.12 -5.71 -2.37
CA LEU A 179 -1.23 -4.79 -2.50
C LEU A 179 -2.49 -5.59 -2.83
N ARG A 180 -3.54 -5.45 -2.04
CA ARG A 180 -4.87 -5.97 -2.38
C ARG A 180 -5.67 -4.87 -3.04
N ARG A 181 -6.04 -5.12 -4.29
CA ARG A 181 -6.72 -4.18 -5.20
C ARG A 181 -8.10 -4.69 -5.56
N GLU A 182 -9.03 -3.78 -5.86
CA GLU A 182 -10.30 -4.17 -6.46
C GLU A 182 -10.08 -4.70 -7.90
N LYS A 183 -11.00 -5.55 -8.36
CA LYS A 183 -10.86 -6.37 -9.58
C LYS A 183 -10.42 -5.57 -10.81
N ASP A 184 -11.00 -4.39 -11.00
CA ASP A 184 -10.81 -3.55 -12.18
C ASP A 184 -9.87 -2.35 -11.93
N GLU A 185 -9.17 -2.34 -10.79
CA GLU A 185 -8.26 -1.24 -10.44
C GLU A 185 -6.86 -1.42 -11.04
N PRO A 186 -6.33 -0.39 -11.73
CA PRO A 186 -4.98 -0.45 -12.27
C PRO A 186 -3.96 -0.23 -11.16
N ASN A 187 -2.94 -1.10 -11.10
CA ASN A 187 -1.85 -0.98 -10.13
C ASN A 187 -0.91 0.18 -10.48
N THR A 188 -1.13 1.34 -9.87
CA THR A 188 -0.29 2.53 -10.01
C THR A 188 0.15 3.08 -8.64
N LEU A 189 1.36 3.64 -8.58
CA LEU A 189 1.93 4.28 -7.38
C LEU A 189 1.04 5.41 -6.86
N LEU A 190 0.46 6.20 -7.76
CA LEU A 190 -0.37 7.35 -7.43
C LEU A 190 -1.65 6.93 -6.68
N ARG A 191 -2.29 5.83 -7.09
CA ARG A 191 -3.45 5.28 -6.39
C ARG A 191 -3.10 4.77 -5.00
N GLY A 192 -1.96 4.10 -4.85
CA GLY A 192 -1.49 3.65 -3.53
C GLY A 192 -1.31 4.81 -2.55
N PHE A 193 -0.81 5.95 -3.03
CA PHE A 193 -0.68 7.17 -2.22
C PHE A 193 -2.04 7.72 -1.73
N PHE A 194 -3.13 7.48 -2.46
CA PHE A 194 -4.47 7.99 -2.15
C PHE A 194 -5.41 6.95 -1.51
N LYS A 195 -4.87 5.94 -0.79
CA LYS A 195 -5.66 4.91 -0.06
C LYS A 195 -6.60 4.14 -0.98
N GLN A 196 -6.03 3.51 -2.00
CA GLN A 196 -6.78 2.68 -2.95
C GLN A 196 -6.43 1.20 -2.86
N TYR A 197 -5.40 0.84 -2.08
CA TYR A 197 -5.03 -0.55 -1.86
C TYR A 197 -4.93 -0.86 -0.38
N GLU A 198 -5.29 -2.07 -0.03
CA GLU A 198 -5.09 -2.63 1.29
C GLU A 198 -3.77 -3.38 1.39
N ILE A 199 -3.22 -3.46 2.61
CA ILE A 199 -2.11 -4.37 2.91
C ILE A 199 -2.67 -5.78 2.98
N HIS A 200 -2.05 -6.73 2.29
CA HIS A 200 -2.50 -8.12 2.30
C HIS A 200 -1.32 -9.10 2.32
N TYR A 201 -1.49 -10.18 3.05
CA TYR A 201 -0.49 -11.24 3.18
C TYR A 201 -0.98 -12.44 2.39
N VAL A 202 -0.39 -12.66 1.22
CA VAL A 202 -0.63 -13.85 0.41
C VAL A 202 0.18 -14.99 1.00
N TRP A 203 -0.50 -15.98 1.56
CA TRP A 203 0.10 -17.24 1.97
C TRP A 203 -0.05 -18.22 0.81
N SER A 204 1.05 -18.81 0.35
CA SER A 204 1.03 -19.71 -0.80
C SER A 204 2.04 -20.83 -0.68
N ASP A 205 1.94 -21.81 -1.57
CA ASP A 205 3.13 -22.60 -1.88
C ASP A 205 4.16 -21.75 -2.66
N GLU A 206 5.43 -22.05 -2.47
CA GLU A 206 6.51 -21.27 -3.10
C GLU A 206 6.42 -21.24 -4.64
N PRO A 207 6.10 -22.35 -5.34
CA PRO A 207 6.01 -22.32 -6.81
C PRO A 207 4.96 -21.36 -7.37
N ASP A 208 3.85 -21.11 -6.66
CA ASP A 208 2.83 -20.14 -7.10
C ASP A 208 3.44 -18.73 -7.21
N VAL A 209 3.88 -18.18 -6.08
CA VAL A 209 4.32 -16.78 -6.02
C VAL A 209 5.68 -16.56 -6.66
N ILE A 210 6.56 -17.57 -6.69
CA ILE A 210 7.88 -17.42 -7.30
C ILE A 210 7.83 -17.61 -8.82
N LYS A 211 7.17 -18.66 -9.33
CA LYS A 211 7.15 -18.90 -10.79
C LYS A 211 6.39 -17.82 -11.53
N LEU A 212 5.32 -17.26 -10.95
CA LEU A 212 4.65 -16.10 -11.52
C LEU A 212 5.67 -15.01 -11.90
N ARG A 213 6.61 -14.74 -11.00
CA ARG A 213 7.61 -13.69 -11.14
C ARG A 213 8.77 -14.10 -12.05
N SER A 214 9.32 -15.31 -11.85
CA SER A 214 10.51 -15.76 -12.59
C SER A 214 10.24 -16.30 -13.99
N ASN A 215 9.05 -16.81 -14.27
CA ASN A 215 8.77 -17.54 -15.52
C ASN A 215 7.70 -16.89 -16.39
N TYR A 216 6.72 -16.21 -15.78
CA TYR A 216 5.57 -15.69 -16.52
C TYR A 216 5.60 -14.15 -16.65
N ARG A 217 6.38 -13.46 -15.82
CA ARG A 217 6.62 -12.01 -15.90
C ARG A 217 8.05 -11.72 -16.38
N ASN A 218 8.22 -11.66 -17.69
CA ASN A 218 9.55 -11.55 -18.33
C ASN A 218 10.35 -10.28 -18.01
N ALA A 219 9.75 -9.29 -17.34
CA ALA A 219 10.42 -8.06 -16.90
C ALA A 219 10.92 -8.13 -15.45
N GLU A 220 10.71 -9.25 -14.76
CA GLU A 220 11.11 -9.45 -13.38
C GLU A 220 12.30 -10.41 -13.27
N GLU A 221 13.25 -10.07 -12.40
CA GLU A 221 14.40 -10.91 -12.04
C GLU A 221 14.28 -11.34 -10.58
N VAL A 222 14.43 -12.64 -10.30
CA VAL A 222 14.26 -13.20 -8.96
C VAL A 222 15.58 -13.75 -8.43
N TYR A 223 15.99 -13.25 -7.26
CA TYR A 223 17.20 -13.68 -6.54
C TYR A 223 16.83 -14.33 -5.21
N LEU A 224 17.32 -15.55 -4.98
CA LEU A 224 17.10 -16.31 -3.75
C LEU A 224 18.27 -16.10 -2.78
N HIS A 225 17.95 -15.71 -1.55
CA HIS A 225 18.91 -15.53 -0.47
C HIS A 225 18.48 -16.29 0.78
N ARG A 226 19.31 -17.23 1.21
CA ARG A 226 19.14 -17.87 2.52
C ARG A 226 19.53 -16.92 3.63
N THR A 227 18.65 -16.76 4.62
CA THR A 227 18.97 -15.95 5.80
C THR A 227 19.86 -16.70 6.78
N SER A 228 20.51 -15.96 7.66
CA SER A 228 21.24 -16.49 8.83
C SER A 228 20.37 -16.62 10.08
N LEU A 229 19.04 -16.51 9.94
CA LEU A 229 18.11 -16.64 11.07
C LEU A 229 18.19 -18.05 11.66
N THR A 230 18.16 -18.13 12.99
CA THR A 230 18.00 -19.42 13.66
C THR A 230 16.57 -19.95 13.45
N PRO A 231 16.33 -21.27 13.59
CA PRO A 231 14.97 -21.83 13.55
C PRO A 231 14.00 -21.13 14.50
N GLU A 232 14.43 -20.76 15.71
CA GLU A 232 13.60 -20.00 16.66
C GLU A 232 13.23 -18.61 16.15
N GLN A 233 14.17 -17.88 15.54
CA GLN A 233 13.88 -16.58 14.92
C GLN A 233 12.92 -16.72 13.73
N GLY A 234 13.09 -17.77 12.92
CA GLY A 234 12.16 -18.11 11.84
C GLY A 234 10.76 -18.41 12.36
N LYS A 235 10.63 -19.20 13.44
CA LYS A 235 9.35 -19.47 14.11
C LYS A 235 8.70 -18.18 14.65
N LYS A 236 9.48 -17.28 15.25
CA LYS A 236 9.01 -15.96 15.72
C LYS A 236 8.45 -15.14 14.56
N MET A 237 9.21 -15.03 13.47
CA MET A 237 8.79 -14.30 12.27
C MET A 237 7.48 -14.86 11.68
N LEU A 238 7.41 -16.19 11.53
CA LEU A 238 6.24 -16.87 10.98
C LEU A 238 4.99 -16.63 11.84
N ARG A 239 5.12 -16.72 13.17
CA ARG A 239 4.01 -16.43 14.11
C ARG A 239 3.60 -14.96 14.08
N GLY A 240 4.57 -14.03 13.95
CA GLY A 240 4.28 -12.60 13.80
C GLY A 240 3.48 -12.29 12.54
N MET A 241 3.90 -12.86 11.40
CA MET A 241 3.17 -12.76 10.13
C MET A 241 1.77 -13.35 10.23
N ALA A 242 1.62 -14.50 10.89
CA ALA A 242 0.33 -15.14 11.13
C ALA A 242 -0.61 -14.25 11.96
N ALA A 243 -0.11 -13.71 13.07
CA ALA A 243 -0.87 -12.81 13.93
C ALA A 243 -1.29 -11.54 13.17
N ARG A 244 -0.39 -10.96 12.37
CA ARG A 244 -0.69 -9.79 11.55
C ARG A 244 -1.73 -10.07 10.47
N THR A 245 -1.67 -11.24 9.83
CA THR A 245 -2.66 -11.67 8.84
C THR A 245 -4.05 -11.73 9.47
N ASN A 246 -4.19 -12.40 10.62
CA ASN A 246 -5.47 -12.50 11.31
C ASN A 246 -5.98 -11.14 11.85
N TRP A 247 -5.06 -10.26 12.26
CA TRP A 247 -5.43 -8.91 12.67
C TRP A 247 -6.05 -8.12 11.50
N LEU A 248 -5.41 -8.18 10.32
CA LEU A 248 -5.88 -7.50 9.12
C LEU A 248 -7.24 -8.03 8.63
N ASP A 249 -7.59 -9.30 8.91
CA ASP A 249 -8.91 -9.88 8.60
C ASP A 249 -10.06 -9.12 9.31
N SER A 250 -9.81 -8.63 10.53
CA SER A 250 -10.80 -7.90 11.33
C SER A 250 -10.58 -6.38 11.36
N HIS A 251 -9.38 -5.94 11.03
CA HIS A 251 -8.95 -4.54 11.03
C HIS A 251 -8.19 -4.25 9.74
N PRO A 252 -8.88 -4.14 8.60
CA PRO A 252 -8.21 -3.89 7.34
C PRO A 252 -7.52 -2.53 7.37
N GLU A 253 -6.34 -2.45 6.75
CA GLU A 253 -5.50 -1.26 6.73
C GLU A 253 -5.07 -0.92 5.30
N PHE A 254 -5.07 0.36 4.96
CA PHE A 254 -4.54 0.82 3.68
C PHE A 254 -3.03 0.63 3.61
N TYR A 255 -2.55 0.20 2.45
CA TYR A 255 -1.14 0.26 2.13
C TYR A 255 -0.71 1.70 1.89
N ASN A 256 0.29 2.16 2.62
CA ASN A 256 0.87 3.48 2.46
C ASN A 256 2.19 3.39 1.68
N THR A 257 2.16 3.81 0.41
CA THR A 257 3.34 3.79 -0.48
C THR A 257 4.57 4.52 0.06
N LEU A 258 4.41 5.46 1.02
CA LEU A 258 5.53 6.18 1.61
C LEU A 258 6.16 5.48 2.82
N THR A 259 5.36 4.79 3.64
CA THR A 259 5.81 4.25 4.92
C THR A 259 5.90 2.73 4.92
N ASP A 260 5.15 2.08 4.05
CA ASP A 260 5.05 0.63 4.01
C ASP A 260 5.90 0.09 2.85
N SER A 261 6.69 -0.92 3.19
CA SER A 261 7.37 -1.78 2.24
C SER A 261 7.37 -3.21 2.76
N CYS A 262 7.43 -4.19 1.86
CA CYS A 262 7.61 -5.60 2.21
C CYS A 262 8.82 -5.80 3.14
N ALA A 263 9.95 -5.11 2.88
CA ALA A 263 11.14 -5.17 3.72
C ALA A 263 10.91 -4.63 5.15
N SER A 264 10.28 -3.46 5.29
CA SER A 264 9.96 -2.90 6.61
C SER A 264 8.97 -3.78 7.38
N ALA A 265 7.97 -4.33 6.68
CA ALA A 265 6.96 -5.19 7.30
C ALA A 265 7.55 -6.54 7.73
N ILE A 266 8.44 -7.13 6.92
CA ILE A 266 9.23 -8.32 7.29
C ILE A 266 10.06 -8.05 8.54
N SER A 267 10.77 -6.92 8.59
CA SER A 267 11.64 -6.58 9.72
C SER A 267 10.88 -6.42 11.03
N LEU A 268 9.63 -5.92 11.01
CA LEU A 268 8.80 -5.78 12.20
C LEU A 268 8.51 -7.13 12.88
N HIS A 269 8.51 -8.24 12.14
CA HIS A 269 8.25 -9.57 12.69
C HIS A 269 9.48 -10.23 13.33
N LEU A 270 10.66 -9.62 13.18
CA LEU A 270 11.90 -10.08 13.82
C LEU A 270 12.20 -9.32 15.13
N MET A 271 11.67 -8.11 15.28
CA MET A 271 11.83 -7.26 16.46
C MET A 271 11.09 -7.80 17.69
#